data_AF-W0DMW9-F1
#
_entry.id   AF-W0DMW9-F1
#
_cell.length_a   1.000
_cell.length_b   1.000
_cell.length_c   1.000
_cell.angle_alpha   90.00
_cell.angle_beta   90.00
_cell.angle_gamma   90.00
#
_symmetry.space_group_name_H-M   'P 1'
#
loop_
_entity.id
_entity.type
_entity.pdbx_description
1 polymer ?
#
loop_
_entity_poly.entity_id
_entity_poly.type
_entity_poly.pdbx_seq_one_letter_code
_entity_poly.pdbx_strand_id
1 'polypeptide(L)'
;MESKRPHGALATTVPEELVEAVETGWFPQGCRVLDIGSGRGQISAWLTERGFSVVGGDLAEEAAQLARREFGEIPGRLEFRRLDILHDAPEPGSFDALLDRGCLHTIPTEFRRTYARNVAAWCRPGGRLLLLHRQEGEASVLIDSVRDLLGSDFELERHARTRQDLERSAGPLPRQTAPGMAFWFVRR
;
A
#
# COMPACT_ATOMS: atom_id res chain seq x y z
N MET A 1 4.10 -32.12 19.04
CA MET A 1 3.76 -30.69 19.12
C MET A 1 4.55 -30.00 18.02
N GLU A 2 4.04 -30.10 16.79
CA GLU A 2 4.76 -29.69 15.59
C GLU A 2 4.84 -28.18 15.48
N SER A 3 6.09 -27.71 15.42
CA SER A 3 6.48 -26.37 15.01
C SER A 3 5.84 -26.06 13.64
N LYS A 4 4.86 -25.14 13.62
CA LYS A 4 4.36 -24.54 12.38
C LYS A 4 5.56 -23.91 11.68
N ARG A 5 5.93 -24.46 10.52
CA ARG A 5 6.92 -23.85 9.62
C ARG A 5 6.50 -22.40 9.36
N PRO A 6 7.41 -21.41 9.41
CA PRO A 6 7.07 -20.06 8.98
C PRO A 6 6.62 -20.11 7.52
N HIS A 7 5.51 -19.42 7.22
CA HIS A 7 5.06 -19.20 5.84
C HIS A 7 6.27 -18.73 5.02
N GLY A 8 6.42 -19.31 3.83
CA GLY A 8 7.65 -19.30 3.03
C GLY A 8 8.36 -17.93 2.95
N ALA A 9 9.69 -18.00 2.94
CA ALA A 9 10.61 -16.87 2.91
C ALA A 9 10.07 -15.63 2.16
N LEU A 10 9.85 -14.55 2.92
CA LEU A 10 9.38 -13.24 2.48
C LEU A 10 10.23 -12.70 1.31
N ALA A 11 9.76 -12.91 0.08
CA ALA A 11 10.42 -12.36 -1.11
C ALA A 11 10.36 -10.82 -1.16
N THR A 12 9.43 -10.22 -0.42
CA THR A 12 9.22 -8.78 -0.32
C THR A 12 9.58 -8.29 1.08
N THR A 13 10.40 -7.23 1.16
CA THR A 13 10.70 -6.59 2.45
C THR A 13 9.59 -5.59 2.77
N VAL A 14 9.21 -5.51 4.03
CA VAL A 14 8.28 -4.48 4.51
C VAL A 14 9.04 -3.15 4.58
N PRO A 15 8.54 -2.06 3.94
CA PRO A 15 9.21 -0.76 3.96
C PRO A 15 9.36 -0.22 5.39
N GLU A 16 10.52 0.38 5.69
CA GLU A 16 10.80 0.97 7.01
C GLU A 16 9.76 2.04 7.38
N GLU A 17 9.25 2.77 6.40
CA GLU A 17 8.22 3.80 6.58
C GLU A 17 6.88 3.22 7.04
N LEU A 18 6.54 2.01 6.59
CA LEU A 18 5.35 1.31 7.05
C LEU A 18 5.56 0.73 8.45
N VAL A 19 6.77 0.23 8.74
CA VAL A 19 7.14 -0.21 10.09
C VAL A 19 7.01 0.96 11.07
N GLU A 20 7.61 2.10 10.76
CA GLU A 20 7.52 3.33 11.55
C GLU A 20 6.07 3.79 11.72
N ALA A 21 5.27 3.80 10.65
CA ALA A 21 3.86 4.18 10.69
C ALA A 21 3.05 3.31 11.68
N VAL A 22 3.34 2.01 11.74
CA VAL A 22 2.69 1.10 12.67
C VAL A 22 3.21 1.27 14.09
N GLU A 23 4.54 1.33 14.28
CA GLU A 23 5.16 1.38 15.61
C GLU A 23 4.90 2.69 16.35
N THR A 24 4.80 3.80 15.63
CA THR A 24 4.48 5.12 16.19
C THR A 24 2.98 5.32 16.41
N GLY A 25 2.14 4.39 15.96
CA GLY A 25 0.68 4.52 16.00
C GLY A 25 0.13 5.54 15.01
N TRP A 26 0.93 6.00 14.04
CA TRP A 26 0.45 6.87 12.97
C TRP A 26 -0.64 6.18 12.16
N PHE A 27 -0.45 4.89 11.84
CA PHE A 27 -1.54 3.97 11.54
C PHE A 27 -2.21 3.55 12.85
N PRO A 28 -3.47 3.97 13.12
CA PRO A 28 -4.11 3.69 14.40
C PRO A 28 -4.23 2.17 14.64
N GLN A 29 -3.91 1.71 15.84
CA GLN A 29 -3.91 0.28 16.15
C GLN A 29 -5.29 -0.36 15.92
N GLY A 30 -5.30 -1.55 15.32
CA GLY A 30 -6.55 -2.32 15.11
C GLY A 30 -7.46 -1.74 14.02
N CYS A 31 -7.03 -0.69 13.31
CA CYS A 31 -7.83 -0.04 12.29
C CYS A 31 -7.95 -0.87 11.01
N ARG A 32 -8.86 -0.44 10.13
CA ARG A 32 -9.08 -1.07 8.83
C ARG A 32 -8.20 -0.42 7.76
N VAL A 33 -7.35 -1.24 7.14
CA VAL A 33 -6.35 -0.82 6.15
C VAL A 33 -6.71 -1.34 4.76
N LEU A 34 -6.59 -0.48 3.75
CA LEU A 34 -6.55 -0.91 2.34
C LEU A 34 -5.10 -0.92 1.87
N ASP A 35 -4.61 -2.08 1.44
CA ASP A 35 -3.32 -2.26 0.76
C ASP A 35 -3.58 -2.24 -0.76
N ILE A 36 -3.28 -1.10 -1.39
CA ILE A 36 -3.53 -0.82 -2.81
C ILE A 36 -2.39 -1.39 -3.65
N GLY A 37 -2.72 -2.23 -4.63
CA GLY A 37 -1.71 -2.94 -5.40
C GLY A 37 -0.98 -3.95 -4.52
N SER A 38 -1.73 -4.67 -3.68
CA SER A 38 -1.19 -5.58 -2.66
C SER A 38 -0.36 -6.74 -3.23
N GLY A 39 -0.43 -6.98 -4.55
CA GLY A 39 0.29 -8.03 -5.23
C GLY A 39 -0.03 -9.40 -4.62
N ARG A 40 1.00 -10.11 -4.17
CA ARG A 40 0.84 -11.42 -3.53
C ARG A 40 0.50 -11.34 -2.04
N GLY A 41 0.29 -10.15 -1.49
CA GLY A 41 -0.30 -9.96 -0.17
C GLY A 41 0.67 -10.04 1.01
N GLN A 42 1.98 -10.02 0.80
CA GLN A 42 2.96 -10.13 1.90
C GLN A 42 2.83 -9.00 2.92
N ILE A 43 2.61 -7.75 2.45
CA ILE A 43 2.39 -6.61 3.35
C ILE A 43 1.04 -6.72 4.05
N SER A 44 -0.01 -7.07 3.31
CA SER A 44 -1.34 -7.29 3.89
C SER A 44 -1.32 -8.34 5.02
N ALA A 45 -0.60 -9.44 4.82
CA ALA A 45 -0.37 -10.47 5.83
C ALA A 45 0.38 -9.93 7.05
N TRP A 46 1.49 -9.22 6.83
CA TRP A 46 2.31 -8.63 7.89
C TRP A 46 1.55 -7.61 8.75
N LEU A 47 0.66 -6.81 8.13
CA LEU A 47 -0.24 -5.89 8.82
C LEU A 47 -1.29 -6.67 9.63
N THR A 48 -1.86 -7.74 9.08
CA THR A 48 -2.85 -8.58 9.79
C THR A 48 -2.25 -9.22 11.04
N GLU A 49 -1.01 -9.74 10.96
CA GLU A 49 -0.28 -10.29 12.10
C GLU A 49 -0.03 -9.26 13.22
N ARG A 50 -0.13 -7.96 12.92
CA ARG A 50 -0.05 -6.84 13.86
C ARG A 50 -1.41 -6.35 14.36
N GLY A 51 -2.47 -7.09 14.07
CA GLY A 51 -3.81 -6.84 14.57
C GLY A 51 -4.65 -5.88 13.73
N PHE A 52 -4.18 -5.47 12.55
CA PHE A 52 -4.99 -4.66 11.63
C PHE A 52 -6.03 -5.52 10.90
N SER A 53 -7.16 -4.90 10.55
CA SER A 53 -8.10 -5.50 9.60
C SER A 53 -7.71 -5.06 8.19
N VAL A 54 -7.31 -5.97 7.32
CA VAL A 54 -6.69 -5.61 6.05
C VAL A 54 -7.49 -6.11 4.86
N VAL A 55 -7.71 -5.22 3.90
CA VAL A 55 -8.16 -5.58 2.55
C VAL A 55 -6.97 -5.37 1.61
N GLY A 56 -6.45 -6.45 1.03
CA GLY A 56 -5.51 -6.39 -0.07
C GLY A 56 -6.26 -6.32 -1.40
N GLY A 57 -6.11 -5.20 -2.11
CA GLY A 57 -6.69 -4.97 -3.42
C GLY A 57 -5.63 -5.03 -4.51
N ASP A 58 -5.88 -5.74 -5.60
CA ASP A 58 -5.00 -5.74 -6.78
C ASP A 58 -5.83 -5.82 -8.07
N LEU A 59 -5.36 -5.22 -9.16
CA LEU A 59 -6.05 -5.30 -10.45
C LEU A 59 -5.97 -6.71 -11.04
N ALA A 60 -4.85 -7.41 -10.82
CA ALA A 60 -4.63 -8.77 -11.30
C ALA A 60 -5.33 -9.78 -10.37
N GLU A 61 -6.38 -10.43 -10.87
CA GLU A 61 -7.09 -11.48 -10.12
C GLU A 61 -6.14 -12.62 -9.73
N GLU A 62 -5.16 -12.95 -10.58
CA GLU A 62 -4.16 -13.97 -10.30
C GLU A 62 -3.33 -13.66 -9.05
N ALA A 63 -3.02 -12.38 -8.82
CA ALA A 63 -2.29 -11.92 -7.64
C ALA A 63 -3.11 -12.13 -6.37
N ALA A 64 -4.39 -11.71 -6.38
CA ALA A 64 -5.33 -11.95 -5.29
C ALA A 64 -5.52 -13.46 -5.01
N GLN A 65 -5.63 -14.29 -6.04
CA GLN A 65 -5.72 -15.74 -5.87
C GLN A 65 -4.45 -16.34 -5.26
N LEU A 66 -3.27 -15.91 -5.68
CA LEU A 66 -1.99 -16.33 -5.08
C LEU A 66 -1.93 -15.92 -3.61
N ALA A 67 -2.31 -14.68 -3.29
CA ALA A 67 -2.34 -14.16 -1.92
C ALA A 67 -3.28 -14.98 -1.02
N ARG A 68 -4.49 -15.31 -1.48
CA ARG A 68 -5.43 -16.18 -0.73
C ARG A 68 -4.86 -17.58 -0.50
N ARG A 69 -4.19 -18.17 -1.50
CA ARG A 69 -3.55 -19.49 -1.33
C ARG A 69 -2.41 -19.46 -0.33
N GLU A 70 -1.66 -18.37 -0.27
CA GLU A 70 -0.47 -18.26 0.56
C GLU A 70 -0.78 -17.82 2.00
N PHE A 71 -1.78 -16.96 2.18
CA PHE A 71 -2.06 -16.27 3.45
C PHE A 71 -3.52 -16.41 3.94
N GLY A 72 -4.38 -17.13 3.21
CA GLY A 72 -5.81 -17.25 3.56
C GLY A 72 -6.09 -17.96 4.89
N GLU A 73 -5.10 -18.66 5.45
CA GLU A 73 -5.21 -19.31 6.77
C GLU A 73 -4.78 -18.40 7.94
N ILE A 74 -4.28 -17.18 7.67
CA ILE A 74 -3.89 -16.25 8.73
C ILE A 74 -5.14 -15.88 9.55
N PRO A 75 -5.17 -16.18 10.86
CA PRO A 75 -6.27 -15.78 11.71
C PRO A 75 -6.34 -14.25 11.79
N GLY A 76 -7.54 -13.69 11.62
CA GLY A 76 -7.74 -12.24 11.64
C GLY A 76 -8.79 -11.81 10.63
N ARG A 77 -8.76 -10.52 10.28
CA ARG A 77 -9.66 -9.92 9.28
C ARG A 77 -8.86 -9.56 8.02
N LEU A 78 -8.22 -10.56 7.41
CA LEU A 78 -7.50 -10.42 6.15
C LEU A 78 -8.40 -10.87 4.99
N GLU A 79 -8.62 -9.97 4.04
CA GLU A 79 -9.34 -10.22 2.81
C GLU A 79 -8.46 -9.84 1.61
N PHE A 80 -8.43 -10.69 0.59
CA PHE A 80 -7.87 -10.33 -0.72
C PHE A 80 -8.97 -10.30 -1.76
N ARG A 81 -8.95 -9.29 -2.63
CA ARG A 81 -9.89 -9.18 -3.74
C ARG A 81 -9.27 -8.49 -4.95
N ARG A 82 -9.81 -8.82 -6.12
CA ARG A 82 -9.59 -7.97 -7.29
C ARG A 82 -10.21 -6.61 -7.02
N LEU A 83 -9.43 -5.57 -7.20
CA LEU A 83 -9.83 -4.19 -7.02
C LEU A 83 -9.22 -3.35 -8.15
N ASP A 84 -10.08 -2.90 -9.06
CA ASP A 84 -9.73 -1.87 -10.02
C ASP A 84 -9.88 -0.50 -9.38
N ILE A 85 -8.76 0.15 -9.09
CA ILE A 85 -8.76 1.43 -8.40
C ILE A 85 -9.43 2.57 -9.16
N LEU A 86 -9.61 2.43 -10.47
CA LEU A 86 -10.20 3.46 -11.32
C LEU A 86 -11.71 3.27 -11.46
N HIS A 87 -12.20 2.03 -11.38
CA HIS A 87 -13.59 1.69 -11.72
C HIS A 87 -14.41 1.10 -10.58
N ASP A 88 -13.78 0.41 -9.63
CA ASP A 88 -14.51 -0.15 -8.50
C ASP A 88 -14.86 0.94 -7.48
N ALA A 89 -15.97 0.75 -6.75
CA ALA A 89 -16.44 1.70 -5.75
C ALA A 89 -16.75 0.99 -4.42
N PRO A 90 -15.72 0.65 -3.63
CA PRO A 90 -15.88 0.34 -2.22
C PRO A 90 -16.72 1.39 -1.49
N GLU A 91 -17.30 0.99 -0.34
CA GLU A 91 -18.04 1.91 0.50
C GLU A 91 -17.19 3.14 0.87
N PRO A 92 -17.69 4.38 0.68
CA PRO A 92 -16.95 5.59 1.05
C PRO A 92 -16.59 5.62 2.54
N GLY A 93 -15.40 6.12 2.86
CA GLY A 93 -14.92 6.22 4.24
C GLY A 93 -14.75 4.87 4.96
N SER A 94 -14.69 3.76 4.22
CA SER A 94 -14.62 2.41 4.79
C SER A 94 -13.23 2.03 5.32
N PHE A 95 -12.20 2.84 5.09
CA PHE A 95 -10.82 2.60 5.54
C PHE A 95 -10.30 3.74 6.41
N ASP A 96 -9.64 3.35 7.50
CA ASP A 96 -8.93 4.24 8.43
C ASP A 96 -7.55 4.64 7.92
N ALA A 97 -6.90 3.72 7.20
CA ALA A 97 -5.58 3.90 6.64
C ALA A 97 -5.47 3.23 5.27
N LEU A 98 -4.75 3.86 4.35
CA LEU A 98 -4.49 3.36 3.02
C LEU A 98 -2.97 3.28 2.83
N LEU A 99 -2.52 2.20 2.20
CA LEU A 99 -1.15 2.04 1.75
C LEU A 99 -1.17 1.92 0.23
N ASP A 100 -0.45 2.79 -0.46
CA ASP A 100 -0.07 2.60 -1.85
C ASP A 100 1.44 2.40 -1.88
N ARG A 101 1.88 1.18 -2.21
CA ARG A 101 3.27 0.90 -2.51
C ARG A 101 3.45 0.57 -3.97
N GLY A 102 3.59 1.61 -4.77
CA GLY A 102 3.97 1.50 -6.16
C GLY A 102 2.79 1.24 -7.11
N CYS A 103 1.57 1.59 -6.73
CA CYS A 103 0.42 1.58 -7.63
C CYS A 103 0.32 2.89 -8.41
N LEU A 104 0.32 4.06 -7.76
CA LEU A 104 0.12 5.36 -8.44
C LEU A 104 1.07 5.58 -9.63
N HIS A 105 2.34 5.17 -9.54
CA HIS A 105 3.29 5.38 -10.63
C HIS A 105 3.00 4.54 -11.89
N THR A 106 2.26 3.45 -11.76
CA THR A 106 1.85 2.60 -12.90
C THR A 106 0.56 3.09 -13.56
N ILE A 107 -0.16 4.01 -12.91
CA ILE A 107 -1.40 4.58 -13.43
C ILE A 107 -1.07 5.65 -14.49
N PRO A 108 -1.67 5.55 -15.71
CA PRO A 108 -1.50 6.56 -16.75
C PRO A 108 -1.92 7.95 -16.26
N THR A 109 -1.21 8.98 -16.72
CA THR A 109 -1.33 10.35 -16.21
C THR A 109 -2.77 10.89 -16.25
N GLU A 110 -3.52 10.57 -17.31
CA GLU A 110 -4.91 10.96 -17.52
C GLU A 110 -5.88 10.38 -16.46
N PHE A 111 -5.53 9.27 -15.82
CA PHE A 111 -6.35 8.61 -14.81
C PHE A 111 -5.92 8.92 -13.37
N ARG A 112 -4.79 9.59 -13.16
CA ARG A 112 -4.28 9.90 -11.81
C ARG A 112 -5.25 10.73 -10.99
N ARG A 113 -6.02 11.65 -11.61
CA ARG A 113 -7.07 12.40 -10.91
C ARG A 113 -8.25 11.52 -10.48
N THR A 114 -8.57 10.47 -11.24
CA THR A 114 -9.58 9.49 -10.85
C THR A 114 -9.09 8.64 -9.68
N TYR A 115 -7.84 8.17 -9.74
CA TYR A 115 -7.17 7.53 -8.60
C TYR A 115 -7.25 8.40 -7.34
N ALA A 116 -6.83 9.67 -7.43
CA ALA A 116 -6.78 10.57 -6.29
C ALA A 116 -8.15 10.73 -5.65
N ARG A 117 -9.20 10.91 -6.47
CA ARG A 117 -10.61 11.02 -6.03
C ARG A 117 -11.11 9.73 -5.37
N ASN A 118 -10.75 8.57 -5.89
CA ASN A 118 -11.23 7.29 -5.37
C ASN A 118 -10.55 6.96 -4.03
N VAL A 119 -9.21 7.09 -3.94
CA VAL A 119 -8.45 6.97 -2.70
C VAL A 119 -8.97 7.93 -1.63
N ALA A 120 -9.23 9.17 -2.04
CA ALA A 120 -9.93 10.16 -1.26
C ALA A 120 -11.28 9.64 -0.74
N ALA A 121 -12.17 9.18 -1.62
CA ALA A 121 -13.52 8.75 -1.25
C ALA A 121 -13.53 7.54 -0.29
N TRP A 122 -12.56 6.62 -0.41
CA TRP A 122 -12.51 5.40 0.40
C TRP A 122 -11.88 5.63 1.77
N CYS A 123 -11.03 6.64 1.89
CA CYS A 123 -10.42 7.05 3.16
C CYS A 123 -11.40 7.90 3.96
N ARG A 124 -11.66 7.53 5.22
CA ARG A 124 -12.49 8.37 6.09
C ARG A 124 -11.81 9.71 6.40
N PRO A 125 -12.57 10.78 6.72
CA PRO A 125 -12.02 12.00 7.30
C PRO A 125 -11.09 11.71 8.49
N GLY A 126 -9.92 12.37 8.52
CA GLY A 126 -8.84 12.11 9.48
C GLY A 126 -8.13 10.77 9.32
N GLY A 127 -8.45 9.99 8.29
CA GLY A 127 -7.74 8.77 7.92
C GLY A 127 -6.36 9.06 7.32
N ARG A 128 -5.52 8.02 7.22
CA ARG A 128 -4.12 8.15 6.78
C ARG A 128 -3.90 7.56 5.40
N LEU A 129 -3.00 8.14 4.62
CA LEU A 129 -2.48 7.55 3.39
C LEU A 129 -0.96 7.56 3.42
N LEU A 130 -0.36 6.37 3.46
CA LEU A 130 1.07 6.20 3.19
C LEU A 130 1.24 5.88 1.70
N LEU A 131 1.88 6.79 0.97
CA LEU A 131 2.20 6.61 -0.43
C LEU A 131 3.71 6.44 -0.59
N LEU A 132 4.13 5.31 -1.15
CA LEU A 132 5.50 5.02 -1.52
C LEU A 132 5.61 5.00 -3.04
N HIS A 133 6.19 6.06 -3.58
CA HIS A 133 6.25 6.32 -5.02
C HIS A 133 7.68 6.19 -5.53
N ARG A 134 7.88 5.47 -6.65
CA ARG A 134 9.19 5.41 -7.31
C ARG A 134 9.60 6.80 -7.80
N GLN A 135 10.84 7.20 -7.58
CA GLN A 135 11.32 8.49 -8.06
C GLN A 135 11.73 8.36 -9.52
N GLU A 136 10.99 9.03 -10.40
CA GLU A 136 11.36 9.23 -11.80
C GLU A 136 11.70 10.71 -11.99
N GLY A 137 12.93 11.01 -12.38
CA GLY A 137 13.41 12.39 -12.50
C GLY A 137 13.72 13.07 -11.16
N GLU A 138 13.51 14.38 -11.10
CA GLU A 138 13.84 15.20 -9.94
C GLU A 138 12.84 15.02 -8.79
N ALA A 139 13.36 14.89 -7.56
CA ALA A 139 12.54 14.67 -6.38
C ALA A 139 11.58 15.84 -6.10
N SER A 140 12.01 17.08 -6.31
CA SER A 140 11.19 18.29 -6.14
C SER A 140 9.96 18.26 -7.05
N VAL A 141 10.14 17.94 -8.33
CA VAL A 141 9.06 17.84 -9.31
C VAL A 141 8.06 16.76 -8.92
N LEU A 142 8.55 15.60 -8.45
CA LEU A 142 7.68 14.54 -7.95
C LEU A 142 6.88 14.99 -6.71
N ILE A 143 7.54 15.65 -5.76
CA ILE A 143 6.88 16.14 -4.53
C ILE A 143 5.76 17.11 -4.88
N ASP A 144 6.02 18.09 -5.75
CA ASP A 144 5.03 19.10 -6.13
C ASP A 144 3.88 18.46 -6.91
N SER A 145 4.17 17.55 -7.84
CA SER A 145 3.15 16.81 -8.60
C SER A 145 2.23 15.98 -7.70
N VAL A 146 2.80 15.25 -6.73
CA VAL A 146 2.04 14.43 -5.76
C VAL A 146 1.22 15.32 -4.82
N ARG A 147 1.79 16.46 -4.38
CA ARG A 147 1.07 17.44 -3.56
C ARG A 147 -0.10 18.05 -4.32
N ASP A 148 0.08 18.45 -5.56
CA ASP A 148 -0.98 19.04 -6.39
C ASP A 148 -2.09 18.03 -6.71
N LEU A 149 -1.72 16.76 -6.89
CA LEU A 149 -2.66 15.70 -7.21
C LEU A 149 -3.59 15.35 -6.04
N LEU A 150 -3.04 15.23 -4.83
CA LEU A 150 -3.77 14.77 -3.64
C LEU A 150 -4.23 15.93 -2.74
N GLY A 151 -3.68 17.12 -2.93
CA GLY A 151 -3.80 18.27 -2.01
C GLY A 151 -5.17 18.92 -1.93
N SER A 152 -6.15 18.53 -2.77
CA SER A 152 -7.55 18.93 -2.60
C SER A 152 -8.19 18.25 -1.39
N ASP A 153 -7.90 16.97 -1.22
CA ASP A 153 -8.59 16.06 -0.30
C ASP A 153 -7.71 15.63 0.88
N PHE A 154 -6.39 15.73 0.72
CA PHE A 154 -5.41 15.37 1.73
C PHE A 154 -4.52 16.54 2.11
N GLU A 155 -4.11 16.57 3.37
CA GLU A 155 -3.00 17.37 3.87
C GLU A 155 -1.73 16.52 3.88
N LEU A 156 -0.64 17.04 3.29
CA LEU A 156 0.67 16.40 3.35
C LEU A 156 1.35 16.76 4.67
N GLU A 157 1.43 15.83 5.62
CA GLU A 157 2.13 16.04 6.89
C GLU A 157 3.65 16.05 6.69
N ARG A 158 4.19 15.08 5.95
CA ARG A 158 5.62 15.00 5.64
C ARG A 158 5.92 14.16 4.40
N HIS A 159 7.13 14.30 3.88
CA HIS A 159 7.71 13.42 2.87
C HIS A 159 9.18 13.09 3.17
N ALA A 160 9.67 11.94 2.72
CA ALA A 160 11.05 11.51 2.91
C ALA A 160 11.55 10.72 1.70
N ARG A 161 12.87 10.65 1.52
CA ARG A 161 13.48 9.74 0.54
C ARG A 161 13.35 8.31 1.05
N THR A 162 13.07 7.38 0.16
CA THR A 162 12.96 5.94 0.44
C THR A 162 13.62 5.12 -0.68
N ARG A 163 13.59 3.80 -0.54
CA ARG A 163 13.98 2.83 -1.57
C ARG A 163 12.80 1.90 -1.87
N GLN A 164 12.60 1.61 -3.16
CA GLN A 164 11.55 0.72 -3.63
C GLN A 164 12.19 -0.55 -4.19
N ASP A 165 11.72 -1.71 -3.75
CA ASP A 165 12.08 -3.00 -4.34
C ASP A 165 11.65 -3.00 -5.81
N LEU A 166 12.58 -3.37 -6.71
CA LEU A 166 12.24 -3.63 -8.11
C LEU A 166 11.67 -5.03 -8.23
N GLU A 167 10.54 -5.17 -8.92
CA GLU A 167 9.94 -6.49 -9.18
C GLU A 167 10.93 -7.40 -9.89
N ARG A 168 11.10 -8.61 -9.38
CA ARG A 168 12.03 -9.61 -9.90
C ARG A 168 11.32 -10.59 -10.82
N SER A 169 11.98 -10.97 -11.92
CA SER A 169 11.81 -12.34 -12.42
C SER A 169 12.60 -13.29 -11.52
N ALA A 170 12.05 -14.47 -11.24
CA ALA A 170 12.63 -15.45 -10.32
C ALA A 170 14.08 -15.81 -10.74
N GLY A 171 15.04 -15.73 -9.80
CA GLY A 171 16.47 -15.98 -10.06
C GLY A 171 17.38 -15.73 -8.84
N PRO A 172 18.70 -15.92 -8.94
CA PRO A 172 19.63 -15.81 -7.80
C PRO A 172 20.33 -14.44 -7.65
N LEU A 173 19.99 -13.43 -8.45
CA LEU A 173 20.66 -12.12 -8.41
C LEU A 173 20.35 -11.31 -7.14
N PRO A 174 21.28 -10.46 -6.68
CA PRO A 174 21.09 -9.59 -5.52
C PRO A 174 19.89 -8.65 -5.72
N ARG A 175 19.25 -8.28 -4.60
CA ARG A 175 18.10 -7.36 -4.62
C ARG A 175 18.50 -6.02 -5.22
N GLN A 176 17.73 -5.56 -6.19
CA GLN A 176 17.87 -4.23 -6.76
C GLN A 176 16.78 -3.33 -6.19
N THR A 177 17.18 -2.13 -5.78
CA THR A 177 16.27 -1.11 -5.29
C THR A 177 16.40 0.13 -6.15
N ALA A 178 15.30 0.84 -6.34
CA ALA A 178 15.26 2.14 -7.00
C ALA A 178 15.03 3.25 -5.97
N PRO A 179 15.53 4.47 -6.22
CA PRO A 179 15.17 5.62 -5.40
C PRO A 179 13.65 5.85 -5.44
N GLY A 180 13.10 6.25 -4.30
CA GLY A 180 11.69 6.58 -4.15
C GLY A 180 11.47 7.75 -3.20
N MET A 181 10.22 8.19 -3.13
CA MET A 181 9.74 9.15 -2.16
C MET A 181 8.57 8.53 -1.38
N ALA A 182 8.60 8.68 -0.07
CA ALA A 182 7.50 8.34 0.83
C ALA A 182 6.75 9.61 1.21
N PHE A 183 5.42 9.53 1.27
CA PHE A 183 4.53 10.63 1.60
C PHE A 183 3.51 10.19 2.65
N TRP A 184 3.36 11.00 3.69
CA TRP A 184 2.42 10.79 4.78
C TRP A 184 1.30 11.82 4.66
N PHE A 185 0.13 11.36 4.27
CA PHE A 185 -1.04 12.19 4.04
C PHE A 185 -2.12 11.94 5.08
N VAL A 186 -2.91 12.98 5.35
CA VAL A 186 -4.07 12.95 6.23
C VAL A 186 -5.28 13.41 5.46
N ARG A 187 -6.35 12.63 5.52
CA ARG A 187 -7.60 12.98 4.88
C ARG A 187 -8.23 14.18 5.58
N ARG A 188 -8.54 15.24 4.83
CA ARG A 188 -9.33 16.38 5.29
C ARG A 188 -10.78 15.99 5.52
#